data_AF-A0A9Q1MHU4-F1
#
_entry.id   AF-A0A9Q1MHU4-F1
#
_cell.length_a   1.000
_cell.length_b   1.000
_cell.length_c   1.000
_cell.angle_alpha   90.00
_cell.angle_beta   90.00
_cell.angle_gamma   90.00
#
_symmetry.space_group_name_H-M   'P 1'
#
loop_
_entity.id
_entity.type
_entity.pdbx_description
1 polymer ?
#
loop_
_entity_poly.entity_id
_entity_poly.type
_entity_poly.pdbx_seq_one_letter_code
_entity_poly.pdbx_strand_id
1 'polypeptide(L)'
;MTLLPTTLRSVFIGVDVATGSTRAGLFNEDGKLLGSASSPIQIWKDGDCVEINEKDSRDMEASGWDDGFWEEIGLGDLVDGHHAKIGRSVAFPGHALGSGLTLNDAMELGLMAGTPVGTALIDAHASVVGIMESVPASDSESIAMVPEYWLTGGGQSSTGSLLDHIIENHVASPHLANRAASRRISIFDLLNETLELMKQDEGSPFIAALTNDIHILPDFHGNRSLIADPKSKGMISGLTLGTSEKQLALLYLATVQGIAYGTHHIVEHCNANGHKKFKTGIFFIRPLMILGGHAC
;
A
#
# COMPACT_ATOMS: atom_id res chain seq x y z
N MET A 1 -18.19 16.25 47.92
CA MET A 1 -17.09 15.60 47.17
C MET A 1 -17.38 15.83 45.70
N THR A 2 -16.87 16.93 45.16
CA THR A 2 -17.14 17.41 43.80
C THR A 2 -16.21 16.66 42.86
N LEU A 3 -16.77 15.82 41.98
CA LEU A 3 -16.00 15.19 40.91
C LEU A 3 -15.49 16.30 39.98
N LEU A 4 -14.17 16.44 39.87
CA LEU A 4 -13.55 17.28 38.85
C LEU A 4 -14.03 16.82 37.46
N PRO A 5 -14.32 17.72 36.52
CA PRO A 5 -14.63 17.32 35.15
C PRO A 5 -13.38 16.71 34.55
N THR A 6 -13.37 15.39 34.39
CA THR A 6 -12.45 14.72 33.47
C THR A 6 -12.76 15.29 32.10
N THR A 7 -11.89 16.15 31.57
CA THR A 7 -11.92 16.52 30.16
C THR A 7 -11.84 15.21 29.37
N LEU A 8 -12.98 14.77 28.82
CA LEU A 8 -13.05 13.68 27.86
C LEU A 8 -12.17 14.11 26.69
N ARG A 9 -10.98 13.52 26.57
CA ARG A 9 -10.15 13.68 25.38
C ARG A 9 -10.71 12.73 24.34
N SER A 10 -11.12 13.26 23.19
CA SER A 10 -11.50 12.41 22.07
C SER A 10 -10.27 11.65 21.60
N VAL A 11 -10.45 10.36 21.40
CA VAL A 11 -9.43 9.48 20.84
C VAL A 11 -10.04 8.74 19.66
N PHE A 12 -9.27 8.65 18.59
CA PHE A 12 -9.65 8.01 17.33
C PHE A 12 -8.95 6.67 17.26
N ILE A 13 -9.66 5.63 16.83
CA ILE A 13 -9.04 4.33 16.57
C ILE A 13 -9.05 4.10 15.05
N GLY A 14 -7.87 3.92 14.47
CA GLY A 14 -7.68 3.46 13.10
C GLY A 14 -7.43 1.97 13.11
N VAL A 15 -8.20 1.20 12.35
CA VAL A 15 -7.98 -0.24 12.15
C VAL A 15 -7.61 -0.47 10.69
N ASP A 16 -6.42 -1.03 10.48
CA ASP A 16 -5.86 -1.39 9.18
C ASP A 16 -5.89 -2.92 9.04
N VAL A 17 -6.46 -3.43 7.96
CA VAL A 17 -6.52 -4.87 7.68
C VAL A 17 -5.75 -5.11 6.37
N ALA A 18 -4.46 -5.42 6.50
CA ALA A 18 -3.60 -5.72 5.37
C ALA A 18 -3.55 -7.23 5.07
N THR A 19 -2.95 -7.61 3.94
CA THR A 19 -2.91 -8.98 3.43
C THR A 19 -2.39 -10.03 4.43
N GLY A 20 -1.60 -9.67 5.44
CA GLY A 20 -1.06 -10.61 6.43
C GLY A 20 -1.35 -10.30 7.91
N SER A 21 -1.95 -9.15 8.22
CA SER A 21 -2.20 -8.75 9.61
C SER A 21 -3.26 -7.67 9.72
N THR A 22 -4.05 -7.70 10.79
CA THR A 22 -4.86 -6.57 11.24
C THR A 22 -4.08 -5.77 12.27
N ARG A 23 -4.03 -4.45 12.11
CA ARG A 23 -3.35 -3.48 12.96
C ARG A 23 -4.37 -2.47 13.48
N ALA A 24 -4.20 -2.01 14.70
CA ALA A 24 -5.00 -0.93 15.26
C ALA A 24 -4.08 0.13 15.86
N GLY A 25 -4.42 1.40 15.66
CA GLY A 25 -3.73 2.55 16.26
C GLY A 25 -4.74 3.47 16.95
N LEU A 26 -4.45 3.89 18.17
CA LEU A 26 -5.19 4.91 18.91
C LEU A 26 -4.51 6.27 18.69
N PHE A 27 -5.25 7.31 18.32
CA PHE A 27 -4.75 8.65 18.01
C PHE A 27 -5.50 9.71 18.82
N ASN A 28 -4.85 10.83 19.12
CA ASN A 28 -5.54 12.01 19.66
C ASN A 28 -6.08 12.90 18.53
N GLU A 29 -6.78 13.99 18.90
CA GLU A 29 -7.32 15.00 17.97
C GLU A 29 -6.26 15.67 17.08
N ASP A 30 -5.00 15.69 17.49
CA ASP A 30 -3.88 16.24 16.70
C ASP A 30 -3.23 15.20 15.76
N GLY A 31 -3.80 14.00 15.66
CA GLY A 31 -3.25 12.89 14.86
C GLY A 31 -2.04 12.19 15.50
N LYS A 32 -1.72 12.46 16.77
CA LYS A 32 -0.62 11.80 17.47
C LYS A 32 -1.03 10.38 17.89
N LEU A 33 -0.24 9.39 17.50
CA LEU A 33 -0.38 8.00 17.96
C LEU A 33 -0.16 7.90 19.49
N LEU A 34 -1.14 7.35 20.19
CA LEU A 34 -1.18 7.11 21.62
C LEU A 34 -0.89 5.64 21.98
N GLY A 35 -1.16 4.71 21.06
CA GLY A 35 -0.87 3.28 21.23
C GLY A 35 -1.25 2.48 19.99
N SER A 36 -0.67 1.30 19.80
CA SER A 36 -0.96 0.43 18.66
C SER A 36 -0.90 -1.05 19.01
N ALA A 37 -1.66 -1.87 18.28
CA ALA A 37 -1.64 -3.33 18.35
C ALA A 37 -1.62 -3.94 16.94
N SER A 38 -1.12 -5.17 16.81
CA SER A 38 -1.13 -5.92 15.55
C SER A 38 -1.40 -7.39 15.84
N SER A 39 -2.23 -8.01 15.01
CA SER A 39 -2.53 -9.44 15.05
C SER A 39 -2.42 -10.02 13.63
N PRO A 40 -1.71 -11.15 13.44
CA PRO A 40 -1.73 -11.87 12.17
C PRO A 40 -3.15 -12.29 11.79
N ILE A 41 -3.46 -12.31 10.49
CA ILE A 41 -4.69 -12.90 9.96
C ILE A 41 -4.37 -14.13 9.12
N GLN A 42 -5.26 -15.11 9.13
CA GLN A 42 -5.12 -16.32 8.33
C GLN A 42 -5.48 -16.02 6.87
N ILE A 43 -4.50 -16.12 5.98
CA ILE A 43 -4.68 -15.94 4.54
C ILE A 43 -5.27 -17.23 3.96
N TRP A 44 -6.52 -17.18 3.48
CA TRP A 44 -7.08 -18.25 2.66
C TRP A 44 -6.48 -18.19 1.25
N LYS A 45 -5.92 -19.31 0.79
CA LYS A 45 -5.48 -19.48 -0.60
C LYS A 45 -6.37 -20.55 -1.22
N ASP A 46 -7.31 -20.14 -2.06
CA ASP A 46 -7.93 -21.05 -3.03
C ASP A 46 -8.01 -20.36 -4.39
N GLY A 47 -7.74 -21.15 -5.42
CA GLY A 47 -7.56 -20.73 -6.80
C GLY A 47 -8.89 -20.67 -7.54
N ASP A 48 -9.21 -19.49 -8.06
CA ASP A 48 -9.78 -19.26 -9.38
C ASP A 48 -9.84 -17.74 -9.58
N CYS A 49 -8.81 -17.17 -10.22
CA CYS A 49 -8.82 -15.77 -10.65
C CYS A 49 -9.49 -15.72 -12.03
N VAL A 50 -10.62 -15.03 -12.15
CA VAL A 50 -11.23 -14.71 -13.44
C VAL A 50 -10.51 -13.47 -14.00
N GLU A 51 -9.83 -13.65 -15.14
CA GLU A 51 -9.23 -12.55 -15.91
C GLU A 51 -10.33 -11.85 -16.72
N ILE A 52 -10.45 -10.52 -16.56
CA ILE A 52 -11.33 -9.67 -17.37
C ILE A 52 -10.45 -8.75 -18.22
N ASN A 53 -10.74 -8.70 -19.52
CA ASN A 53 -10.00 -7.90 -20.49
C ASN A 53 -10.71 -6.55 -20.67
N GLU A 54 -10.22 -5.51 -20.01
CA GLU A 54 -10.82 -4.16 -20.05
C GLU A 54 -10.43 -3.44 -21.34
N LYS A 55 -11.26 -3.60 -22.37
CA LYS A 55 -11.39 -2.64 -23.48
C LYS A 55 -12.86 -2.42 -23.73
N ASP A 56 -13.47 -1.56 -22.90
CA ASP A 56 -14.65 -0.74 -23.22
C ASP A 56 -15.08 -0.01 -21.93
N SER A 57 -14.43 1.11 -21.62
CA SER A 57 -14.90 1.99 -20.56
C SER A 57 -16.18 2.70 -21.05
N ARG A 58 -17.35 2.18 -20.65
CA ARG A 58 -18.62 2.92 -20.78
C ARG A 58 -18.63 4.05 -19.75
N ASP A 59 -19.33 5.14 -20.08
CA ASP A 59 -19.37 6.40 -19.32
C ASP A 59 -19.63 6.18 -17.81
N MET A 60 -18.68 6.61 -16.96
CA MET A 60 -18.69 6.46 -15.49
C MET A 60 -19.55 7.51 -14.77
N GLU A 61 -20.79 7.72 -15.21
CA GLU A 61 -21.79 8.51 -14.46
C GLU A 61 -22.86 7.62 -13.80
N ALA A 62 -22.54 6.37 -13.49
CA ALA A 62 -23.49 5.46 -12.85
C ALA A 62 -23.46 5.61 -11.32
N SER A 63 -24.49 6.26 -10.77
CA SER A 63 -24.84 6.15 -9.35
C SER A 63 -25.51 4.80 -9.10
N GLY A 64 -24.72 3.77 -8.78
CA GLY A 64 -25.25 2.45 -8.38
C GLY A 64 -24.57 1.26 -9.06
N TRP A 65 -25.13 0.08 -8.86
CA TRP A 65 -24.66 -1.15 -9.51
C TRP A 65 -25.12 -1.20 -10.98
N ASP A 66 -24.28 -1.74 -11.87
CA ASP A 66 -24.65 -2.04 -13.26
C ASP A 66 -25.26 -3.44 -13.34
N ASP A 67 -26.59 -3.50 -13.35
CA ASP A 67 -27.34 -4.77 -13.40
C ASP A 67 -27.05 -5.56 -14.68
N GLY A 68 -26.88 -4.86 -15.81
CA GLY A 68 -26.56 -5.48 -17.09
C GLY A 68 -25.19 -6.17 -17.05
N PHE A 69 -24.20 -5.53 -16.41
CA PHE A 69 -22.89 -6.14 -16.18
C PHE A 69 -22.98 -7.42 -15.33
N TRP A 70 -23.72 -7.40 -14.22
CA TRP A 70 -23.86 -8.58 -13.36
C TRP A 70 -24.51 -9.76 -14.07
N GLU A 71 -25.56 -9.49 -14.85
CA GLU A 71 -26.20 -10.50 -15.68
C GLU A 71 -25.23 -11.05 -16.74
N GLU A 72 -24.48 -10.18 -17.41
CA GLU A 72 -23.55 -10.53 -18.49
C GLU A 72 -22.44 -11.49 -18.02
N ILE A 73 -21.89 -11.29 -16.81
CA ILE A 73 -20.84 -12.15 -16.26
C ILE A 73 -21.37 -13.39 -15.52
N GLY A 74 -22.68 -13.63 -15.55
CA GLY A 74 -23.32 -14.80 -14.93
C GLY A 74 -23.51 -14.69 -13.41
N LEU A 75 -23.48 -13.48 -12.85
CA LEU A 75 -23.69 -13.18 -11.43
C LEU A 75 -25.00 -12.41 -11.20
N GLY A 76 -26.02 -12.64 -12.03
CA GLY A 76 -27.32 -11.94 -11.95
C GLY A 76 -28.05 -12.17 -10.62
N ASP A 77 -27.73 -13.24 -9.88
CA ASP A 77 -28.29 -13.49 -8.55
C ASP A 77 -27.87 -12.45 -7.49
N LEU A 78 -26.89 -11.59 -7.80
CA LEU A 78 -26.51 -10.46 -6.96
C LEU A 78 -27.48 -9.29 -7.06
N VAL A 79 -28.26 -9.19 -8.14
CA VAL A 79 -29.30 -8.16 -8.34
C VAL A 79 -30.53 -8.46 -7.47
N ASP A 80 -30.81 -9.75 -7.26
CA ASP A 80 -31.96 -10.22 -6.49
C ASP A 80 -32.07 -9.58 -5.10
N GLY A 81 -33.31 -9.22 -4.73
CA GLY A 81 -33.58 -8.59 -3.44
C GLY A 81 -32.95 -7.20 -3.32
N HIS A 82 -32.83 -6.46 -4.43
CA HIS A 82 -32.25 -5.11 -4.49
C HIS A 82 -30.82 -5.08 -3.95
N HIS A 83 -29.93 -5.93 -4.50
CA HIS A 83 -28.50 -5.95 -4.16
C HIS A 83 -28.20 -6.25 -2.69
N ALA A 84 -29.09 -6.95 -1.98
CA ALA A 84 -28.96 -7.21 -0.54
C ALA A 84 -27.64 -7.91 -0.16
N LYS A 85 -27.13 -8.75 -1.07
CA LYS A 85 -25.90 -9.52 -0.87
C LYS A 85 -24.62 -8.67 -0.92
N ILE A 86 -24.63 -7.60 -1.70
CA ILE A 86 -23.44 -6.77 -1.98
C ILE A 86 -23.55 -5.34 -1.45
N GLY A 87 -24.73 -4.94 -0.99
CA GLY A 87 -25.00 -3.65 -0.38
C GLY A 87 -26.07 -2.87 -1.13
N ARG A 88 -27.08 -2.41 -0.38
CA ARG A 88 -28.17 -1.57 -0.90
C ARG A 88 -27.92 -0.08 -0.78
N SER A 89 -27.01 0.28 0.12
CA SER A 89 -26.70 1.65 0.48
C SER A 89 -25.20 1.78 0.57
N VAL A 90 -24.67 2.79 -0.10
CA VAL A 90 -23.26 3.16 -0.08
C VAL A 90 -23.16 4.52 0.58
N ALA A 91 -22.13 4.72 1.39
CA ALA A 91 -21.86 5.99 2.05
C ALA A 91 -20.38 6.34 1.91
N PHE A 92 -20.08 7.63 2.03
CA PHE A 92 -18.70 8.11 2.00
C PHE A 92 -17.90 7.59 3.19
N PRO A 93 -16.58 7.35 3.04
CA PRO A 93 -15.69 7.03 4.14
C PRO A 93 -15.88 7.99 5.32
N GLY A 94 -15.97 7.44 6.53
CA GLY A 94 -16.20 8.24 7.74
C GLY A 94 -17.66 8.64 8.01
N HIS A 95 -18.61 8.40 7.11
CA HIS A 95 -20.04 8.64 7.37
C HIS A 95 -20.52 7.79 8.56
N ALA A 96 -21.20 8.39 9.53
CA ALA A 96 -21.63 7.72 10.75
C ALA A 96 -22.61 6.56 10.46
N LEU A 97 -22.30 5.38 10.98
CA LEU A 97 -23.11 4.18 10.81
C LEU A 97 -24.03 3.95 12.01
N GLY A 98 -25.33 3.87 11.73
CA GLY A 98 -26.36 3.57 12.72
C GLY A 98 -26.27 4.50 13.94
N SER A 99 -26.28 3.91 15.13
CA SER A 99 -26.09 4.62 16.40
C SER A 99 -24.69 4.40 17.00
N GLY A 100 -23.69 4.06 16.19
CA GLY A 100 -22.34 3.69 16.66
C GLY A 100 -22.23 2.22 17.12
N LEU A 101 -21.18 1.91 17.90
CA LEU A 101 -20.91 0.56 18.39
C LEU A 101 -22.12 -0.01 19.13
N THR A 102 -22.48 -1.26 18.81
CA THR A 102 -23.49 -1.98 19.57
C THR A 102 -22.98 -2.29 20.98
N LEU A 103 -23.88 -2.62 21.91
CA LEU A 103 -23.50 -3.01 23.27
C LEU A 103 -22.52 -4.20 23.27
N ASN A 104 -22.76 -5.18 22.40
CA ASN A 104 -21.94 -6.39 22.32
C ASN A 104 -20.54 -6.07 21.80
N ASP A 105 -20.44 -5.33 20.68
CA ASP A 105 -19.15 -4.97 20.08
C ASP A 105 -18.33 -4.07 21.03
N ALA A 106 -19.00 -3.14 21.71
CA ALA A 106 -18.37 -2.29 22.71
C ALA A 106 -17.80 -3.11 23.88
N MET A 107 -18.53 -4.12 24.37
CA MET A 107 -18.03 -5.00 25.42
C MET A 107 -16.82 -5.83 24.97
N GLU A 108 -16.86 -6.37 23.75
CA GLU A 108 -15.74 -7.14 23.17
C GLU A 108 -14.47 -6.28 23.01
N LEU A 109 -14.64 -5.04 22.56
CA LEU A 109 -13.54 -4.10 22.34
C LEU A 109 -13.11 -3.35 23.61
N GLY A 110 -13.85 -3.48 24.72
CA GLY A 110 -13.61 -2.71 25.95
C GLY A 110 -13.91 -1.22 25.82
N LEU A 111 -14.85 -0.85 24.94
CA LEU A 111 -15.28 0.53 24.64
C LEU A 111 -16.71 0.80 25.15
N MET A 112 -17.21 2.02 24.92
CA MET A 112 -18.59 2.40 25.27
C MET A 112 -19.56 2.12 24.13
N ALA A 113 -20.73 1.57 24.46
CA ALA A 113 -21.83 1.47 23.50
C ALA A 113 -22.21 2.87 22.98
N GLY A 114 -22.51 2.96 21.69
CA GLY A 114 -22.80 4.23 21.03
C GLY A 114 -21.55 5.05 20.64
N THR A 115 -20.34 4.53 20.85
CA THR A 115 -19.12 5.15 20.29
C THR A 115 -19.28 5.29 18.77
N PRO A 116 -19.12 6.48 18.17
CA PRO A 116 -19.32 6.68 16.74
C PRO A 116 -18.44 5.76 15.88
N VAL A 117 -19.04 5.17 14.85
CA VAL A 117 -18.37 4.32 13.86
C VAL A 117 -18.59 4.92 12.49
N GLY A 118 -17.51 5.22 11.77
CA GLY A 118 -17.57 5.70 10.40
C GLY A 118 -17.65 4.55 9.40
N THR A 119 -18.17 4.83 8.21
CA THR A 119 -18.13 3.91 7.06
C THR A 119 -16.68 3.60 6.70
N ALA A 120 -16.42 2.34 6.35
CA ALA A 120 -15.08 1.80 6.14
C ALA A 120 -14.33 2.48 4.98
N LEU A 121 -13.00 2.33 5.00
CA LEU A 121 -12.08 2.74 3.95
C LEU A 121 -11.05 1.64 3.74
N ILE A 122 -10.61 1.44 2.49
CA ILE A 122 -9.56 0.48 2.15
C ILE A 122 -8.21 0.97 2.73
N ASP A 123 -7.38 0.06 3.21
CA ASP A 123 -6.08 0.30 3.86
C ASP A 123 -5.17 1.32 3.15
N ALA A 124 -4.90 1.12 1.85
CA ALA A 124 -4.06 1.98 1.03
C ALA A 124 -4.68 3.37 0.88
N HIS A 125 -6.00 3.48 0.92
CA HIS A 125 -6.73 4.74 0.82
C HIS A 125 -6.74 5.47 2.16
N ALA A 126 -6.89 4.75 3.28
CA ALA A 126 -6.76 5.31 4.62
C ALA A 126 -5.36 5.90 4.85
N SER A 127 -4.33 5.27 4.29
CA SER A 127 -2.96 5.77 4.30
C SER A 127 -2.83 7.14 3.62
N VAL A 128 -3.55 7.36 2.51
CA VAL A 128 -3.56 8.66 1.80
C VAL A 128 -4.26 9.73 2.64
N VAL A 129 -5.37 9.43 3.31
CA VAL A 129 -6.04 10.36 4.23
C VAL A 129 -5.12 10.76 5.39
N GLY A 130 -4.32 9.83 5.92
CA GLY A 130 -3.41 10.08 7.02
C GLY A 130 -2.23 11.03 6.71
N ILE A 131 -1.97 11.31 5.42
CA ILE A 131 -0.84 12.16 4.97
C ILE A 131 -1.29 13.38 4.17
N MET A 132 -2.51 13.37 3.62
CA MET A 132 -3.07 14.55 2.98
C MET A 132 -3.39 15.61 4.05
N GLU A 133 -2.79 16.79 3.90
CA GLU A 133 -3.17 17.96 4.68
C GLU A 133 -4.65 18.29 4.45
N SER A 134 -5.38 18.65 5.51
CA SER A 134 -6.81 18.94 5.45
C SER A 134 -7.08 20.18 4.57
N VAL A 135 -7.71 19.97 3.41
CA VAL A 135 -8.20 21.05 2.55
C VAL A 135 -9.70 21.26 2.86
N PRO A 136 -10.17 22.48 3.16
CA PRO A 136 -11.59 22.73 3.35
C PRO A 136 -12.38 22.58 2.03
N ALA A 137 -13.53 21.91 2.10
CA ALA A 137 -14.37 21.53 0.95
C ALA A 137 -15.13 22.71 0.33
N SER A 138 -15.47 22.61 -0.97
CA SER A 138 -16.39 23.52 -1.66
C SER A 138 -17.30 22.74 -2.62
N ASP A 139 -18.56 22.59 -2.21
CA ASP A 139 -19.66 21.83 -2.82
C ASP A 139 -19.55 21.45 -4.32
N SER A 140 -19.38 20.17 -4.63
CA SER A 140 -20.27 19.29 -5.44
C SER A 140 -19.58 18.00 -5.94
N GLU A 141 -20.21 16.86 -5.63
CA GLU A 141 -20.03 15.43 -6.06
C GLU A 141 -18.62 14.84 -6.37
N SER A 142 -18.35 13.63 -5.83
CA SER A 142 -17.15 12.82 -6.14
C SER A 142 -17.13 11.41 -5.52
N ILE A 143 -16.01 10.69 -5.66
CA ILE A 143 -15.87 9.24 -5.46
C ILE A 143 -14.70 8.88 -4.51
N ALA A 144 -14.74 7.64 -4.01
CA ALA A 144 -13.73 6.79 -3.35
C ALA A 144 -13.04 7.25 -2.04
N MET A 145 -12.63 8.51 -1.88
CA MET A 145 -11.83 8.90 -0.70
C MET A 145 -12.06 10.32 -0.18
N VAL A 146 -12.10 11.33 -1.05
CA VAL A 146 -12.29 12.75 -0.67
C VAL A 146 -13.40 13.36 -1.53
N PRO A 147 -14.42 14.00 -0.92
CA PRO A 147 -15.42 14.78 -1.63
C PRO A 147 -14.80 15.76 -2.65
N GLU A 148 -15.40 15.90 -3.84
CA GLU A 148 -15.00 16.66 -5.04
C GLU A 148 -13.77 16.16 -5.85
N TYR A 149 -13.21 14.98 -5.59
CA TYR A 149 -12.03 14.47 -6.33
C TYR A 149 -12.21 13.11 -7.02
N TRP A 150 -11.57 12.96 -8.18
CA TRP A 150 -11.34 11.67 -8.83
C TRP A 150 -10.02 11.06 -8.38
N LEU A 151 -10.03 9.76 -8.08
CA LEU A 151 -8.84 9.01 -7.68
C LEU A 151 -8.34 8.11 -8.80
N THR A 152 -7.03 8.13 -9.06
CA THR A 152 -6.35 7.16 -9.93
C THR A 152 -5.52 6.21 -9.09
N GLY A 153 -5.88 4.93 -9.09
CA GLY A 153 -5.19 3.89 -8.34
C GLY A 153 -4.19 3.11 -9.19
N GLY A 154 -2.91 3.50 -9.16
CA GLY A 154 -1.81 2.69 -9.69
C GLY A 154 -1.14 1.83 -8.61
N GLY A 155 -0.48 0.74 -9.00
CA GLY A 155 0.25 -0.07 -8.02
C GLY A 155 1.24 -1.06 -8.62
N GLN A 156 2.18 -1.50 -7.80
CA GLN A 156 3.09 -2.60 -8.09
C GLN A 156 2.66 -3.83 -7.30
N SER A 157 2.61 -5.01 -7.95
CA SER A 157 2.12 -6.24 -7.34
C SER A 157 3.00 -6.75 -6.19
N SER A 158 4.30 -6.42 -6.21
CA SER A 158 5.26 -6.82 -5.19
C SER A 158 6.35 -5.77 -5.06
N THR A 159 6.61 -5.30 -3.84
CA THR A 159 7.68 -4.33 -3.52
C THR A 159 8.53 -4.84 -2.35
N GLY A 160 8.07 -4.66 -1.11
CA GLY A 160 8.74 -5.19 0.09
C GLY A 160 8.89 -6.72 0.03
N SER A 161 7.82 -7.42 -0.36
CA SER A 161 7.85 -8.87 -0.57
C SER A 161 8.85 -9.35 -1.63
N LEU A 162 9.17 -8.51 -2.62
CA LEU A 162 10.22 -8.83 -3.60
C LEU A 162 11.61 -8.66 -2.98
N LEU A 163 11.83 -7.61 -2.20
CA LEU A 163 13.08 -7.42 -1.45
C LEU A 163 13.33 -8.59 -0.50
N ASP A 164 12.31 -8.96 0.28
CA ASP A 164 12.36 -10.10 1.19
C ASP A 164 12.66 -11.39 0.42
N HIS A 165 11.96 -11.64 -0.70
CA HIS A 165 12.21 -12.81 -1.55
C HIS A 165 13.66 -12.91 -2.03
N ILE A 166 14.23 -11.81 -2.54
CA ILE A 166 15.61 -11.77 -3.03
C ILE A 166 16.61 -12.00 -1.88
N ILE A 167 16.35 -11.41 -0.71
CA ILE A 167 17.22 -11.54 0.46
C ILE A 167 17.16 -12.95 1.04
N GLU A 168 15.97 -13.50 1.27
CA GLU A 168 15.76 -14.79 1.92
C GLU A 168 16.25 -15.97 1.09
N ASN A 169 16.16 -15.88 -0.25
CA ASN A 169 16.54 -16.98 -1.14
C ASN A 169 18.03 -16.97 -1.52
N HIS A 170 18.81 -15.98 -1.09
CA HIS A 170 20.25 -15.96 -1.34
C HIS A 170 21.02 -16.76 -0.28
N VAL A 171 22.03 -17.54 -0.71
CA VAL A 171 22.81 -18.41 0.19
C VAL A 171 23.53 -17.68 1.33
N ALA A 172 23.89 -16.41 1.12
CA ALA A 172 24.51 -15.56 2.16
C ALA A 172 23.53 -15.10 3.25
N SER A 173 22.21 -15.27 3.06
CA SER A 173 21.17 -14.73 3.94
C SER A 173 21.31 -15.14 5.41
N PRO A 174 21.53 -16.43 5.75
CA PRO A 174 21.67 -16.83 7.16
C PRO A 174 22.88 -16.19 7.84
N HIS A 175 23.99 -16.02 7.10
CA HIS A 175 25.19 -15.38 7.65
C HIS A 175 24.97 -13.89 7.87
N LEU A 176 24.38 -13.21 6.87
CA LEU A 176 24.04 -11.80 6.93
C LEU A 176 23.06 -11.49 8.09
N ALA A 177 22.04 -12.31 8.27
CA ALA A 177 21.07 -12.19 9.36
C ALA A 177 21.73 -12.32 10.74
N ASN A 178 22.62 -13.29 10.92
CA ASN A 178 23.39 -13.45 12.16
C ASN A 178 24.28 -12.25 12.45
N ARG A 179 24.96 -11.71 11.41
CA ARG A 179 25.77 -10.49 11.54
C ARG A 179 24.93 -9.29 11.92
N ALA A 180 23.79 -9.06 11.25
CA ALA A 180 22.87 -7.97 11.57
C ALA A 180 22.37 -8.07 13.03
N ALA A 181 21.97 -9.27 13.47
CA ALA A 181 21.52 -9.54 14.83
C ALA A 181 22.62 -9.27 15.88
N SER A 182 23.85 -9.74 15.64
CA SER A 182 24.98 -9.50 16.55
C SER A 182 25.31 -8.02 16.72
N ARG A 183 25.04 -7.20 15.69
CA ARG A 183 25.23 -5.76 15.69
C ARG A 183 24.00 -4.98 16.12
N ARG A 184 22.85 -5.65 16.31
CA ARG A 184 21.54 -5.06 16.61
C ARG A 184 21.10 -4.00 15.60
N ILE A 185 21.36 -4.25 14.31
CA ILE A 185 20.91 -3.42 13.20
C ILE A 185 19.99 -4.24 12.28
N SER A 186 19.24 -3.59 11.40
CA SER A 186 18.43 -4.31 10.42
C SER A 186 19.32 -4.96 9.34
N ILE A 187 18.78 -5.96 8.65
CA ILE A 187 19.47 -6.58 7.51
C ILE A 187 19.68 -5.56 6.38
N PHE A 188 18.74 -4.62 6.22
CA PHE A 188 18.80 -3.54 5.23
C PHE A 188 19.93 -2.55 5.56
N ASP A 189 20.11 -2.18 6.82
CA ASP A 189 21.23 -1.32 7.26
C ASP A 189 22.57 -1.96 6.92
N LEU A 190 22.71 -3.27 7.19
CA LEU A 190 23.93 -4.00 6.91
C LEU A 190 24.20 -4.10 5.40
N LEU A 191 23.16 -4.29 4.58
CA LEU A 191 23.28 -4.27 3.12
C LEU A 191 23.69 -2.88 2.61
N ASN A 192 23.07 -1.82 3.13
CA ASN A 192 23.38 -0.44 2.77
C ASN A 192 24.83 -0.07 3.14
N GLU A 193 25.31 -0.45 4.33
CA GLU A 193 26.72 -0.29 4.71
C GLU A 193 27.66 -1.06 3.78
N THR A 194 27.28 -2.28 3.39
CA THR A 194 28.07 -3.10 2.46
C THR A 194 28.18 -2.42 1.10
N LEU A 195 27.09 -1.84 0.59
CA LEU A 195 27.09 -1.08 -0.65
C LEU A 195 28.01 0.16 -0.57
N GLU A 196 28.01 0.88 0.56
CA GLU A 196 28.89 2.04 0.70
C GLU A 196 30.37 1.66 0.77
N LEU A 197 30.70 0.54 1.41
CA LEU A 197 32.05 -0.01 1.37
C LEU A 197 32.45 -0.41 -0.07
N MET A 198 31.56 -1.08 -0.81
CA MET A 198 31.82 -1.47 -2.20
C MET A 198 32.04 -0.25 -3.11
N LYS A 199 31.21 0.79 -2.96
CA LYS A 199 31.40 2.05 -3.70
C LYS A 199 32.80 2.64 -3.47
N GLN A 200 33.28 2.64 -2.23
CA GLN A 200 34.61 3.13 -1.89
C GLN A 200 35.72 2.23 -2.47
N ASP A 201 35.60 0.92 -2.30
CA ASP A 201 36.57 -0.08 -2.80
C ASP A 201 36.75 0.00 -4.33
N GLU A 202 35.64 0.18 -5.06
CA GLU A 202 35.62 0.21 -6.53
C GLU A 202 35.87 1.61 -7.12
N GLY A 203 35.94 2.65 -6.28
CA GLY A 203 36.05 4.04 -6.73
C GLY A 203 34.82 4.53 -7.51
N SER A 204 33.65 3.96 -7.21
CA SER A 204 32.41 4.26 -7.91
C SER A 204 31.86 5.65 -7.53
N PRO A 205 31.38 6.47 -8.49
CA PRO A 205 30.98 7.84 -8.21
C PRO A 205 29.76 7.96 -7.28
N PHE A 206 28.86 6.97 -7.32
CA PHE A 206 27.65 6.90 -6.48
C PHE A 206 27.18 5.46 -6.35
N ILE A 207 26.45 5.12 -5.28
CA ILE A 207 26.02 3.74 -4.98
C ILE A 207 25.30 3.10 -6.17
N ALA A 208 24.38 3.83 -6.80
CA ALA A 208 23.59 3.32 -7.90
C ALA A 208 24.40 2.90 -9.14
N ALA A 209 25.67 3.32 -9.28
CA ALA A 209 26.54 2.88 -10.36
C ALA A 209 27.13 1.48 -10.13
N LEU A 210 27.06 0.94 -8.90
CA LEU A 210 27.52 -0.42 -8.59
C LEU A 210 26.75 -1.51 -9.35
N THR A 211 25.54 -1.20 -9.81
CA THR A 211 24.66 -2.13 -10.54
C THR A 211 24.65 -1.89 -12.04
N ASN A 212 25.70 -1.26 -12.60
CA ASN A 212 25.77 -0.95 -14.03
C ASN A 212 25.57 -2.18 -14.93
N ASP A 213 26.01 -3.35 -14.48
CA ASP A 213 25.94 -4.60 -15.26
C ASP A 213 24.94 -5.61 -14.70
N ILE A 214 24.09 -5.22 -13.74
CA ILE A 214 23.06 -6.09 -13.14
C ILE A 214 21.71 -5.38 -13.11
N HIS A 215 20.70 -6.02 -13.67
CA HIS A 215 19.38 -5.41 -13.86
C HIS A 215 18.27 -6.38 -13.46
N ILE A 216 17.23 -5.85 -12.81
CA ILE A 216 16.08 -6.63 -12.37
C ILE A 216 14.79 -6.02 -12.94
N LEU A 217 14.03 -6.86 -13.65
CA LEU A 217 12.62 -6.60 -13.97
C LEU A 217 11.79 -7.13 -12.79
N PRO A 218 11.05 -6.28 -12.05
CA PRO A 218 10.47 -6.65 -10.76
C PRO A 218 9.15 -7.45 -10.84
N ASP A 219 8.70 -7.87 -12.03
CA ASP A 219 7.39 -8.50 -12.26
C ASP A 219 7.31 -9.97 -11.78
N PHE A 220 7.89 -10.29 -10.61
CA PHE A 220 7.92 -11.64 -10.03
C PHE A 220 6.52 -12.15 -9.64
N HIS A 221 5.56 -11.23 -9.47
CA HIS A 221 4.16 -11.53 -9.17
C HIS A 221 3.21 -10.87 -10.19
N GLY A 222 3.58 -10.92 -11.46
CA GLY A 222 2.88 -10.22 -12.52
C GLY A 222 3.10 -8.70 -12.46
N ASN A 223 2.52 -8.00 -13.43
CA ASN A 223 2.58 -6.55 -13.52
C ASN A 223 1.16 -5.96 -13.41
N ARG A 224 0.82 -5.36 -12.26
CA ARG A 224 -0.47 -4.69 -12.05
C ARG A 224 -0.57 -3.40 -12.87
N SER A 225 0.45 -2.56 -12.82
CA SER A 225 0.50 -1.30 -13.56
C SER A 225 1.88 -1.16 -14.20
N LEU A 226 1.97 -0.83 -15.50
CA LEU A 226 0.92 -0.40 -16.43
C LEU A 226 0.46 -1.51 -17.39
N ILE A 227 1.18 -2.62 -17.43
CA ILE A 227 0.98 -3.67 -18.42
C ILE A 227 -0.31 -4.44 -18.15
N ALA A 228 -0.76 -4.46 -16.89
CA ALA A 228 -1.97 -5.17 -16.45
C ALA A 228 -1.96 -6.65 -16.87
N ASP A 229 -0.78 -7.28 -16.73
CA ASP A 229 -0.58 -8.68 -17.06
C ASP A 229 -0.18 -9.48 -15.81
N PRO A 230 -1.11 -10.27 -15.23
CA PRO A 230 -0.81 -11.12 -14.08
C PRO A 230 0.13 -12.28 -14.41
N LYS A 231 0.36 -12.60 -15.69
CA LYS A 231 1.24 -13.68 -16.13
C LYS A 231 2.69 -13.24 -16.34
N SER A 232 2.95 -11.93 -16.38
CA SER A 232 4.29 -11.37 -16.48
C SER A 232 5.23 -11.97 -15.43
N LYS A 233 6.51 -12.11 -15.80
CA LYS A 233 7.54 -12.77 -14.99
C LYS A 233 8.73 -11.85 -14.80
N GLY A 234 9.26 -11.89 -13.58
CA GLY A 234 10.49 -11.20 -13.25
C GLY A 234 11.70 -11.78 -13.97
N MET A 235 12.74 -10.96 -14.08
CA MET A 235 13.98 -11.32 -14.73
C MET A 235 15.15 -10.71 -13.95
N ILE A 236 16.24 -11.47 -13.86
CA ILE A 236 17.52 -10.99 -13.37
C ILE A 236 18.53 -11.18 -14.49
N SER A 237 19.17 -10.09 -14.91
CA SER A 237 20.26 -10.09 -15.89
C SER A 237 21.55 -9.64 -15.22
N GLY A 238 22.70 -10.16 -15.67
CA GLY A 238 24.01 -9.82 -15.09
C GLY A 238 24.51 -10.74 -13.98
N LEU A 239 23.97 -11.95 -13.86
CA LEU A 239 24.39 -12.91 -12.84
C LEU A 239 25.83 -13.39 -13.06
N THR A 240 26.56 -13.49 -11.96
CA THR A 240 27.87 -14.17 -11.88
C THR A 240 27.75 -15.42 -11.02
N LEU A 241 28.81 -16.22 -10.90
CA LEU A 241 28.87 -17.36 -9.97
C LEU A 241 29.14 -16.94 -8.51
N GLY A 242 29.18 -15.64 -8.22
CA GLY A 242 29.42 -15.12 -6.88
C GLY A 242 28.27 -15.45 -5.92
N THR A 243 28.61 -15.83 -4.69
CA THR A 243 27.64 -16.19 -3.64
C THR A 243 27.88 -15.41 -2.35
N SER A 244 28.66 -14.34 -2.42
CA SER A 244 29.07 -13.53 -1.26
C SER A 244 27.97 -12.57 -0.79
N GLU A 245 28.13 -11.99 0.40
CA GLU A 245 27.28 -10.90 0.87
C GLU A 245 27.36 -9.66 -0.04
N LYS A 246 28.51 -9.42 -0.70
CA LYS A 246 28.65 -8.37 -1.71
C LYS A 246 27.73 -8.62 -2.92
N GLN A 247 27.64 -9.86 -3.40
CA GLN A 247 26.72 -10.22 -4.49
C GLN A 247 25.26 -10.04 -4.07
N LEU A 248 24.91 -10.41 -2.83
CA LEU A 248 23.58 -10.17 -2.29
C LEU A 248 23.25 -8.68 -2.20
N ALA A 249 24.21 -7.85 -1.77
CA ALA A 249 24.03 -6.41 -1.72
C ALA A 249 23.75 -5.81 -3.12
N LEU A 250 24.44 -6.28 -4.16
CA LEU A 250 24.17 -5.87 -5.55
C LEU A 250 22.78 -6.30 -6.03
N LEU A 251 22.36 -7.54 -5.74
CA LEU A 251 21.02 -8.02 -6.08
C LEU A 251 19.93 -7.21 -5.37
N TYR A 252 20.13 -6.93 -4.08
CA TYR A 252 19.25 -6.06 -3.30
C TYR A 252 19.16 -4.66 -3.92
N LEU A 253 20.30 -4.02 -4.23
CA LEU A 253 20.31 -2.69 -4.85
C LEU A 253 19.63 -2.68 -6.23
N ALA A 254 19.91 -3.68 -7.07
CA ALA A 254 19.28 -3.82 -8.38
C ALA A 254 17.76 -4.03 -8.26
N THR A 255 17.31 -4.70 -7.19
CA THR A 255 15.88 -4.90 -6.89
C THR A 255 15.23 -3.58 -6.48
N VAL A 256 15.86 -2.82 -5.58
CA VAL A 256 15.40 -1.48 -5.19
C VAL A 256 15.28 -0.57 -6.41
N GLN A 257 16.27 -0.59 -7.31
CA GLN A 257 16.25 0.19 -8.54
C GLN A 257 15.16 -0.29 -9.51
N GLY A 258 14.99 -1.60 -9.70
CA GLY A 258 13.92 -2.15 -10.53
C GLY A 258 12.53 -1.72 -10.06
N ILE A 259 12.28 -1.78 -8.75
CA ILE A 259 11.05 -1.26 -8.12
C ILE A 259 10.91 0.25 -8.37
N ALA A 260 11.98 1.03 -8.14
CA ALA A 260 11.96 2.48 -8.36
C ALA A 260 11.68 2.87 -9.82
N TYR A 261 12.23 2.14 -10.79
CA TYR A 261 11.93 2.33 -12.22
C TYR A 261 10.48 2.00 -12.56
N GLY A 262 9.91 0.95 -11.96
CA GLY A 262 8.48 0.67 -12.11
C GLY A 262 7.59 1.80 -11.56
N THR A 263 7.95 2.37 -10.41
CA THR A 263 7.24 3.54 -9.86
C THR A 263 7.37 4.76 -10.77
N HIS A 264 8.57 5.00 -11.29
CA HIS A 264 8.80 6.07 -12.27
C HIS A 264 7.94 5.89 -13.52
N HIS A 265 7.84 4.67 -14.04
CA HIS A 265 7.03 4.35 -15.22
C HIS A 265 5.54 4.64 -14.97
N ILE A 266 5.00 4.26 -13.80
CA ILE A 266 3.61 4.59 -13.40
C ILE A 266 3.41 6.10 -13.37
N VAL A 267 4.32 6.83 -12.72
CA VAL A 267 4.26 8.29 -12.64
C VAL A 267 4.26 8.90 -14.04
N GLU A 268 5.21 8.54 -14.91
CA GLU A 268 5.28 9.07 -16.28
C GLU A 268 4.00 8.83 -17.08
N HIS A 269 3.37 7.67 -16.91
CA HIS A 269 2.10 7.37 -17.57
C HIS A 269 0.96 8.25 -17.07
N CYS A 270 0.84 8.47 -15.76
CA CYS A 270 -0.11 9.45 -15.22
C CYS A 270 0.16 10.84 -15.82
N ASN A 271 1.42 11.25 -15.89
CA ASN A 271 1.82 12.55 -16.44
C ASN A 271 1.40 12.73 -17.91
N ALA A 272 1.57 11.68 -18.71
CA ALA A 272 1.23 11.68 -20.12
C ALA A 272 -0.30 11.73 -20.36
N ASN A 273 -1.10 11.22 -19.44
CA ASN A 273 -2.56 11.09 -19.58
C ASN A 273 -3.35 12.22 -18.89
N GLY A 274 -2.83 13.46 -18.96
CA GLY A 274 -3.63 14.63 -18.63
C GLY A 274 -3.71 14.99 -17.16
N HIS A 275 -3.04 14.24 -16.27
CA HIS A 275 -2.76 14.69 -14.92
C HIS A 275 -1.73 15.84 -14.99
N LYS A 276 -2.18 17.06 -15.29
CA LYS A 276 -1.31 18.21 -15.59
C LYS A 276 -0.66 18.80 -14.33
N LYS A 277 0.45 18.20 -13.85
CA LYS A 277 1.45 18.87 -12.98
C LYS A 277 2.76 18.07 -12.78
N PHE A 278 3.25 17.42 -13.82
CA PHE A 278 4.42 16.56 -13.66
C PHE A 278 5.48 16.84 -14.71
N LYS A 279 6.27 17.89 -14.47
CA LYS A 279 7.51 18.18 -15.18
C LYS A 279 8.65 18.34 -14.19
N THR A 280 9.76 17.72 -14.52
CA THR A 280 11.01 17.78 -13.80
C THR A 280 11.63 19.19 -13.90
N GLY A 281 11.40 20.04 -12.90
CA GLY A 281 12.05 21.34 -12.76
C GLY A 281 11.27 22.30 -11.86
N ILE A 282 11.82 22.55 -10.68
CA ILE A 282 11.48 23.52 -9.62
C ILE A 282 9.99 23.94 -9.62
N PHE A 283 9.12 23.00 -9.24
CA PHE A 283 7.78 23.06 -8.59
C PHE A 283 7.14 21.69 -8.87
N PHE A 284 7.71 20.69 -8.21
CA PHE A 284 7.54 19.25 -8.46
C PHE A 284 6.44 18.64 -7.59
N ILE A 285 6.11 17.36 -7.82
CA ILE A 285 5.55 16.47 -6.78
C ILE A 285 6.41 16.59 -5.53
N ARG A 286 6.05 17.53 -4.69
CA ARG A 286 6.53 17.66 -3.34
C ARG A 286 5.28 17.84 -2.49
N PRO A 287 4.98 16.87 -1.62
CA PRO A 287 5.72 15.61 -1.38
C PRO A 287 5.21 14.44 -2.24
N LEU A 288 6.10 13.61 -2.81
CA LEU A 288 5.76 12.17 -2.95
C LEU A 288 5.73 11.67 -1.51
N MET A 289 4.52 11.43 -1.02
CA MET A 289 4.30 11.01 0.34
C MET A 289 4.49 9.50 0.39
N ILE A 290 5.53 9.05 1.10
CA ILE A 290 5.87 7.63 1.23
C ILE A 290 5.49 7.20 2.64
N LEU A 291 4.73 6.11 2.71
CA LEU A 291 4.36 5.42 3.95
C LEU A 291 4.73 3.94 3.82
N GLY A 292 4.88 3.27 4.96
CA GLY A 292 5.16 1.84 5.02
C GLY A 292 6.59 1.51 5.47
N GLY A 293 6.88 0.21 5.59
CA GLY A 293 8.06 -0.30 6.30
C GLY A 293 9.43 0.05 5.71
N HIS A 294 9.49 0.52 4.45
CA HIS A 294 10.72 0.90 3.75
C HIS A 294 10.82 2.40 3.47
N ALA A 295 10.00 3.23 4.14
CA ALA A 295 10.01 4.69 3.97
C ALA A 295 11.20 5.39 4.67
N CYS A 296 11.96 4.67 5.50
CA CYS A 296 13.06 5.18 6.33
C CYS A 296 14.43 4.74 5.78
#